data_AF-A0AAE0H2F6-F1
#
_entry.id   AF-A0AAE0H2F6-F1
#
_cell.length_a   1.000
_cell.length_b   1.000
_cell.length_c   1.000
_cell.angle_alpha   90.00
_cell.angle_beta   90.00
_cell.angle_gamma   90.00
#
_symmetry.space_group_name_H-M   'P 1'
#
loop_
_entity.id
_entity.type
_entity.pdbx_description
1 polymer ?
#
loop_
_entity_poly.entity_id
_entity_poly.type
_entity_poly.pdbx_seq_one_letter_code
_entity_poly.pdbx_strand_id
1 'polypeptide(L)'
;MSSDEELFGKVEEFFFGNDEFANTLEAFCLENCAIFTEDEEQKLEYTVVYSKYQELFEKLIEDFLKANDCTLERFHSICKAASESQDEEKLSFVNLLVMSMDYDVFLMEMQRMAEAKRSA
;
A
#
# COMPACT_ATOMS: atom_id res chain seq x y z
N MET A 1 22.47 -0.81 15.71
CA MET A 1 21.57 -0.89 14.54
C MET A 1 21.99 0.24 13.62
N SER A 2 22.03 0.00 12.30
CA SER A 2 22.33 1.09 11.36
C SER A 2 21.13 2.03 11.28
N SER A 3 21.35 3.29 10.88
CA SER A 3 20.24 4.24 10.67
C SER A 3 19.22 3.74 9.64
N ASP A 4 19.61 2.84 8.74
CA ASP A 4 18.73 2.23 7.75
C ASP A 4 17.86 1.11 8.36
N GLU A 5 18.41 0.31 9.28
CA GLU A 5 17.64 -0.70 10.03
C GLU A 5 16.60 -0.03 10.94
N GLU A 6 16.97 1.07 11.60
CA GLU A 6 16.05 1.84 12.44
C GLU A 6 14.92 2.46 11.61
N LEU A 7 15.23 3.00 10.42
CA LEU A 7 14.23 3.55 9.54
C LEU A 7 13.28 2.47 8.99
N PHE A 8 13.81 1.30 8.60
CA PHE A 8 12.99 0.19 8.12
C PHE A 8 11.96 -0.23 9.18
N GLY A 9 12.41 -0.43 10.43
CA GLY A 9 11.51 -0.78 11.54
C GLY A 9 10.45 0.29 11.83
N LYS A 10 10.80 1.58 11.69
CA LYS A 10 9.83 2.68 11.81
C LYS A 10 8.76 2.65 10.72
N VAL A 11 9.14 2.35 9.47
CA VAL A 11 8.18 2.24 8.37
C VAL A 11 7.27 1.04 8.56
N GLU A 12 7.82 -0.08 9.04
CA GLU A 12 7.03 -1.26 9.41
C GLU A 12 6.04 -0.96 10.54
N GLU A 13 6.49 -0.31 11.61
CA GLU A 13 5.61 0.11 12.71
C GLU A 13 4.53 1.10 12.25
N PHE A 14 4.88 2.04 11.36
CA PHE A 14 3.90 2.95 10.75
C PHE A 14 2.87 2.19 9.91
N PHE A 15 3.31 1.27 9.07
CA PHE A 15 2.44 0.53 8.15
C PHE A 15 1.42 -0.33 8.91
N PHE A 16 1.81 -0.98 10.01
CA PHE A 16 0.93 -1.85 10.79
C PHE A 16 0.22 -1.17 11.97
N GLY A 17 0.84 -0.14 12.54
CA GLY A 17 0.39 0.49 13.79
C GLY A 17 -0.31 1.83 13.63
N ASN A 18 -0.35 2.41 12.42
CA ASN A 18 -1.00 3.68 12.18
C ASN A 18 -2.43 3.49 11.66
N ASP A 19 -3.40 3.61 12.56
CA ASP A 19 -4.83 3.53 12.22
C ASP A 19 -5.25 4.59 11.19
N GLU A 20 -4.66 5.80 11.22
CA GLU A 20 -5.00 6.87 10.28
C GLU A 20 -4.56 6.52 8.84
N PHE A 21 -3.39 5.89 8.67
CA PHE A 21 -2.91 5.37 7.40
C PHE A 21 -3.89 4.35 6.82
N ALA A 22 -4.26 3.34 7.62
CA ALA A 22 -5.20 2.30 7.21
C ALA A 22 -6.59 2.87 6.90
N ASN A 23 -7.14 3.71 7.79
CA ASN A 23 -8.46 4.33 7.62
C ASN A 23 -8.52 5.24 6.39
N THR A 24 -7.43 5.93 6.05
CA THR A 24 -7.37 6.81 4.87
C THR A 24 -7.47 5.99 3.58
N LEU A 25 -6.75 4.88 3.49
CA LEU A 25 -6.82 3.97 2.35
C LEU A 25 -8.18 3.27 2.27
N GLU A 26 -8.71 2.80 3.40
CA GLU A 26 -10.03 2.17 3.46
C GLU A 26 -11.15 3.14 3.02
N ALA A 27 -11.13 4.38 3.51
CA ALA A 27 -12.09 5.40 3.11
C ALA A 27 -12.05 5.67 1.60
N PHE A 28 -10.85 5.76 1.02
CA PHE A 28 -10.70 5.89 -0.43
C PHE A 28 -11.34 4.71 -1.17
N CYS A 29 -11.09 3.47 -0.74
CA CYS A 29 -11.65 2.28 -1.36
C CYS A 29 -13.18 2.25 -1.23
N LEU A 30 -13.74 2.56 -0.06
CA LEU A 30 -15.18 2.61 0.17
C LEU A 30 -15.91 3.66 -0.68
N GLU A 31 -15.26 4.80 -0.94
CA GLU A 31 -15.81 5.86 -1.79
C GLU A 31 -15.81 5.47 -3.28
N ASN A 32 -14.81 4.71 -3.74
CA ASN A 32 -14.60 4.44 -5.16
C ASN A 32 -15.01 3.00 -5.60
N CYS A 33 -15.29 2.09 -4.67
CA CYS A 33 -15.59 0.67 -4.98
C CYS A 33 -16.85 0.46 -5.83
N ALA A 34 -17.81 1.39 -5.85
CA ALA A 34 -19.12 1.18 -6.46
C ALA A 34 -19.09 0.79 -7.96
N ILE A 35 -18.06 1.21 -8.70
CA ILE A 35 -17.92 0.89 -10.13
C ILE A 35 -17.40 -0.53 -10.38
N PHE A 36 -16.82 -1.17 -9.37
CA PHE A 36 -16.16 -2.46 -9.46
C PHE A 36 -17.19 -3.61 -9.43
N THR A 37 -17.04 -4.50 -10.39
CA THR A 37 -17.89 -5.67 -10.63
C THR A 37 -17.03 -6.90 -10.82
N GLU A 38 -17.60 -8.09 -10.60
CA GLU A 38 -16.95 -9.40 -10.79
C GLU A 38 -16.99 -9.86 -12.26
N ASP A 39 -17.22 -8.94 -13.19
CA ASP A 39 -17.25 -9.26 -14.61
C ASP A 39 -15.85 -9.67 -15.09
N GLU A 40 -15.77 -10.64 -16.02
CA GLU A 40 -14.50 -11.04 -16.63
C GLU A 40 -13.83 -9.88 -17.40
N GLU A 41 -14.62 -8.95 -17.93
CA GLU A 41 -14.13 -7.75 -18.61
C GLU A 41 -14.00 -6.58 -17.63
N GLN A 42 -12.77 -6.08 -17.49
CA GLN A 42 -12.46 -4.94 -16.63
C GLN A 42 -12.71 -3.60 -17.35
N LYS A 43 -13.26 -2.64 -16.61
CA LYS A 43 -13.56 -1.29 -17.13
C LYS A 43 -12.29 -0.43 -17.16
N LEU A 44 -12.17 0.45 -18.15
CA LEU A 44 -11.03 1.38 -18.28
C LEU A 44 -10.93 2.34 -17.07
N GLU A 45 -12.07 2.65 -16.46
CA GLU A 45 -12.17 3.48 -15.27
C GLU A 45 -11.45 2.86 -14.06
N TYR A 46 -11.25 1.53 -14.03
CA TYR A 46 -10.52 0.86 -12.94
C TYR A 46 -9.07 1.35 -12.89
N THR A 47 -8.43 1.53 -14.04
CA THR A 47 -7.07 2.07 -14.13
C THR A 47 -7.00 3.48 -13.54
N VAL A 48 -8.01 4.32 -13.78
CA VAL A 48 -8.04 5.69 -13.25
C VAL A 48 -8.13 5.70 -11.73
N VAL A 49 -8.97 4.82 -11.15
CA VAL A 49 -9.09 4.70 -9.69
C VAL A 49 -7.82 4.10 -9.10
N TYR A 50 -7.26 3.09 -9.74
CA TYR A 50 -6.02 2.46 -9.30
C TYR A 50 -4.84 3.42 -9.28
N SER A 51 -4.65 4.25 -10.33
CA SER A 51 -3.60 5.28 -10.32
C SER A 51 -3.75 6.26 -9.16
N LYS A 52 -4.99 6.67 -8.83
CA LYS A 52 -5.24 7.53 -7.67
C LYS A 52 -4.95 6.83 -6.34
N TYR A 53 -5.23 5.53 -6.24
CA TYR A 53 -4.88 4.74 -5.07
C TYR A 53 -3.36 4.65 -4.89
N GLN A 54 -2.62 4.40 -5.98
CA GLN A 54 -1.15 4.39 -5.96
C GLN A 54 -0.59 5.75 -5.53
N GLU A 55 -1.08 6.85 -6.11
CA GLU A 55 -0.67 8.21 -5.72
C GLU A 55 -0.95 8.50 -4.24
N LEU A 56 -2.10 8.06 -3.71
CA LEU A 56 -2.45 8.23 -2.31
C LEU A 56 -1.50 7.44 -1.40
N PHE A 57 -1.29 6.16 -1.71
CA PHE A 57 -0.39 5.29 -0.95
C PHE A 57 1.05 5.84 -0.94
N GLU A 58 1.57 6.17 -2.12
CA GLU A 58 2.93 6.73 -2.28
C GLU A 58 3.07 8.03 -1.49
N LYS A 59 2.07 8.92 -1.55
CA LYS A 59 2.08 10.18 -0.80
C LYS A 59 2.14 9.95 0.71
N LEU A 60 1.33 9.03 1.25
CA LEU A 60 1.32 8.73 2.68
C LEU A 60 2.68 8.20 3.16
N ILE A 61 3.30 7.31 2.39
CA ILE A 61 4.65 6.81 2.67
C ILE A 61 5.68 7.94 2.53
N GLU A 62 5.61 8.74 1.47
CA GLU A 62 6.55 9.84 1.24
C GLU A 62 6.49 10.90 2.35
N ASP A 63 5.29 11.25 2.82
CA ASP A 63 5.08 12.19 3.92
C ASP A 63 5.67 11.64 5.23
N PHE A 64 5.50 10.34 5.50
CA PHE A 64 6.13 9.67 6.64
C PHE A 64 7.68 9.66 6.53
N LEU A 65 8.21 9.36 5.34
CA LEU A 65 9.66 9.35 5.09
C LEU A 65 10.26 10.74 5.26
N LYS A 66 9.61 11.79 4.74
CA LYS A 66 10.04 13.19 4.90
C LYS A 66 10.07 13.60 6.38
N ALA A 67 9.07 13.19 7.16
CA ALA A 67 9.05 13.45 8.61
C ALA A 67 10.19 12.75 9.38
N ASN A 68 10.83 11.74 8.78
CA ASN A 68 11.98 11.01 9.31
C ASN A 68 13.29 11.34 8.57
N ASP A 69 13.38 12.49 7.89
CA ASP A 69 14.56 12.94 7.14
C ASP A 69 15.06 11.91 6.10
N CYS A 70 14.13 11.18 5.47
CA CYS A 70 14.41 10.20 4.44
C CYS A 70 13.77 10.57 3.10
N THR A 71 14.51 10.32 2.03
CA THR A 71 14.03 10.38 0.64
C THR A 71 13.46 9.04 0.20
N LEU A 72 12.50 9.06 -0.73
CA LEU A 72 11.97 7.84 -1.34
C LEU A 72 13.06 6.96 -1.98
N GLU A 73 14.05 7.57 -2.64
CA GLU A 73 15.17 6.87 -3.28
C GLU A 73 16.00 6.05 -2.28
N ARG A 74 16.32 6.65 -1.13
CA ARG A 74 16.99 5.95 -0.02
C ARG A 74 16.12 4.82 0.52
N PHE A 75 14.82 5.05 0.74
CA PHE A 75 13.93 4.00 1.22
C PHE A 75 13.85 2.82 0.24
N HIS A 76 13.78 3.10 -1.06
CA HIS A 76 13.84 2.07 -2.10
C HIS A 76 15.14 1.25 -2.04
N SER A 77 16.30 1.90 -1.81
CA SER A 77 17.56 1.17 -1.59
C SER A 77 17.52 0.26 -0.35
N ILE A 78 16.85 0.69 0.73
CA ILE A 78 16.68 -0.10 1.95
C ILE A 78 15.78 -1.32 1.67
N CYS A 79 14.63 -1.12 1.01
CA CYS A 79 13.74 -2.21 0.60
C CYS A 79 14.47 -3.22 -0.30
N LYS A 80 15.29 -2.74 -1.24
CA LYS A 80 16.10 -3.60 -2.11
C LYS A 80 17.10 -4.43 -1.29
N ALA A 81 17.84 -3.81 -0.38
CA ALA A 81 18.78 -4.52 0.48
C ALA A 81 18.07 -5.55 1.38
N ALA A 82 16.89 -5.21 1.90
CA ALA A 82 16.03 -6.14 2.64
C ALA A 82 15.58 -7.33 1.77
N SER A 83 15.21 -7.09 0.50
CA SER A 83 14.78 -8.13 -0.44
C SER A 83 15.91 -9.09 -0.87
N GLU A 84 17.17 -8.66 -0.74
CA GLU A 84 18.36 -9.46 -1.03
C GLU A 84 18.95 -10.12 0.23
N SER A 85 18.38 -9.82 1.41
CA SER A 85 18.83 -10.36 2.69
C SER A 85 18.29 -11.78 2.94
N GLN A 86 18.88 -12.50 3.90
CA GLN A 86 18.36 -13.79 4.38
C GLN A 86 17.37 -13.63 5.55
N ASP A 87 16.93 -12.41 5.82
CA ASP A 87 16.02 -12.08 6.92
C ASP A 87 14.57 -12.24 6.44
N GLU A 88 13.93 -13.34 6.84
CA GLU A 88 12.57 -13.71 6.41
C GLU A 88 11.52 -12.68 6.84
N GLU A 89 11.69 -12.01 7.98
CA GLU A 89 10.76 -10.98 8.46
C GLU A 89 10.82 -9.76 7.55
N LYS A 90 12.03 -9.26 7.25
CA LYS A 90 12.21 -8.13 6.33
C LYS A 90 11.72 -8.44 4.92
N LEU A 91 12.00 -9.65 4.43
CA LEU A 91 11.49 -10.13 3.14
C LEU A 91 9.97 -10.12 3.10
N SER A 92 9.33 -10.61 4.16
CA SER A 92 7.87 -10.67 4.26
C SER A 92 7.25 -9.28 4.28
N PHE A 93 7.84 -8.33 5.01
CA PHE A 93 7.36 -6.96 5.02
C PHE A 93 7.50 -6.26 3.67
N VAL A 94 8.65 -6.41 2.98
CA VAL A 94 8.83 -5.86 1.62
C VAL A 94 7.82 -6.46 0.65
N ASN A 95 7.58 -7.77 0.72
CA ASN A 95 6.57 -8.42 -0.12
C ASN A 95 5.17 -7.88 0.17
N LEU A 96 4.84 -7.64 1.44
CA LEU A 96 3.55 -7.06 1.82
C LEU A 96 3.37 -5.64 1.27
N LEU A 97 4.41 -4.80 1.34
CA LEU A 97 4.39 -3.46 0.75
C LEU A 97 4.13 -3.52 -0.76
N VAL A 98 4.81 -4.43 -1.47
CA VAL A 98 4.61 -4.64 -2.91
C VAL A 98 3.19 -5.12 -3.20
N MET A 99 2.69 -6.11 -2.45
CA MET A 99 1.33 -6.63 -2.61
C MET A 99 0.26 -5.57 -2.32
N SER A 100 0.52 -4.63 -1.41
CA SER A 100 -0.40 -3.53 -1.09
C SER A 100 -0.57 -2.53 -2.23
N MET A 101 0.35 -2.56 -3.19
CA MET A 101 0.32 -1.78 -4.43
C MET A 101 0.16 -2.67 -5.67
N ASP A 102 -0.22 -3.94 -5.52
CA ASP A 102 -0.49 -4.82 -6.64
C ASP A 102 -1.92 -4.60 -7.16
N TYR A 103 -2.07 -4.61 -8.49
CA TYR A 103 -3.36 -4.32 -9.12
C TYR A 103 -4.40 -5.41 -8.86
N ASP A 104 -4.00 -6.69 -8.87
CA ASP A 104 -4.94 -7.80 -8.68
C ASP A 104 -5.42 -7.83 -7.22
N VAL A 105 -4.53 -7.55 -6.27
CA VAL A 105 -4.89 -7.39 -4.85
C VAL A 105 -5.84 -6.21 -4.65
N PHE A 106 -5.52 -5.06 -5.24
CA PHE A 106 -6.40 -3.88 -5.21
C PHE A 106 -7.78 -4.17 -5.81
N LEU A 107 -7.82 -4.80 -7.00
CA LEU A 107 -9.06 -5.13 -7.69
C LEU A 107 -9.94 -6.05 -6.86
N MET A 108 -9.36 -7.10 -6.29
CA MET A 108 -10.04 -8.05 -5.42
C MET A 108 -10.68 -7.35 -4.22
N GLU A 109 -9.94 -6.42 -3.59
CA GLU A 109 -10.44 -5.68 -2.43
C GLU A 109 -11.57 -4.71 -2.81
N MET A 110 -11.45 -4.02 -3.94
CA MET A 110 -12.49 -3.12 -4.44
C MET A 110 -13.77 -3.88 -4.80
N GLN A 111 -13.67 -5.06 -5.42
CA GLN A 111 -14.81 -5.92 -5.71
C GLN A 111 -15.51 -6.39 -4.42
N ARG A 112 -14.73 -6.86 -3.43
CA ARG A 112 -15.23 -7.27 -2.11
C ARG A 112 -15.99 -6.15 -1.40
N MET A 113 -15.41 -4.95 -1.35
CA MET A 113 -16.05 -3.79 -0.74
C MET A 113 -17.32 -3.36 -1.49
N ALA A 114 -17.30 -3.42 -2.82
CA ALA A 114 -18.48 -3.10 -3.63
C ALA A 114 -19.63 -4.06 -3.35
N GLU A 115 -19.36 -5.36 -3.26
CA GLU A 115 -20.35 -6.38 -2.92
C GLU A 115 -20.92 -6.18 -1.51
N ALA A 116 -20.05 -5.97 -0.52
CA ALA A 116 -20.46 -5.71 0.85
C ALA A 116 -21.37 -4.47 0.95
N LYS A 117 -21.01 -3.38 0.25
CA LYS A 117 -21.79 -2.14 0.22
C LYS A 117 -23.14 -2.28 -0.49
N ARG A 118 -23.25 -3.16 -1.49
CA ARG A 118 -24.52 -3.49 -2.17
C ARG A 118 -25.44 -4.37 -1.32
N SER A 119 -24.86 -5.13 -0.40
CA SER A 119 -25.56 -6.09 0.47
C SER A 119 -25.98 -5.51 1.82
N ALA A 120 -25.52 -4.29 2.15
CA ALA A 120 -25.83 -3.54 3.36
C ALA A 120 -27.09 -2.68 3.21
#